data_AF-A0A8J7C6R9-F1
#
_entry.id   AF-A0A8J7C6R9-F1
#
_cell.length_a   1.000
_cell.length_b   1.000
_cell.length_c   1.000
_cell.angle_alpha   90.00
_cell.angle_beta   90.00
_cell.angle_gamma   90.00
#
_symmetry.space_group_name_H-M   'P 1'
#
loop_
_entity.id
_entity.type
_entity.pdbx_description
1 polymer ?
#
loop_
_entity_poly.entity_id
_entity_poly.type
_entity_poly.pdbx_seq_one_letter_code
_entity_poly.pdbx_strand_id
1 'polypeptide(L)'
;MMLSCTDVRDLFSLYLDGELEEEKACAVRDHLTDCSECTELTETMELIAGAGAALAGVEPPDHLAGDLQASPCRRWMGLLFQAVDREISQHNLERLLTHLEACPSCRRAWQDLTLIHQVSEAMEPPPHLVNLCIRAREKRPRVRPILNRRLATAAAYLLAVLTSLIIGNPVTLARSQAGTTVGRVAEAVTAEVSDVADHGRGEARIMLWRVWKWGERKVEAVRNFVSKSDEQDDSTADSTVGNEGEST
;
A
#
# COMPACT_ATOMS: atom_id res chain seq x y z
N MET A 1 -22.36 6.23 13.65
CA MET A 1 -22.05 7.48 12.92
C MET A 1 -20.73 7.23 12.22
N MET A 2 -20.67 7.28 10.89
CA MET A 2 -19.41 7.00 10.18
C MET A 2 -18.47 8.20 10.33
N LEU A 3 -17.29 7.99 10.90
CA LEU A 3 -16.23 9.00 10.97
C LEU A 3 -15.68 9.27 9.57
N SER A 4 -15.40 10.53 9.25
CA SER A 4 -14.66 10.88 8.04
C SER A 4 -13.17 10.59 8.21
N CYS A 5 -12.43 10.45 7.11
CA CYS A 5 -10.97 10.27 7.18
C CYS A 5 -10.28 11.43 7.91
N THR A 6 -10.82 12.64 7.83
CA THR A 6 -10.30 13.82 8.53
C THR A 6 -10.45 13.66 10.04
N ASP A 7 -11.64 13.25 10.51
CA ASP A 7 -11.90 13.03 11.93
C ASP A 7 -10.97 11.94 12.51
N VAL A 8 -10.75 10.86 11.74
CA VAL A 8 -9.83 9.78 12.15
C VAL A 8 -8.39 10.28 12.24
N ARG A 9 -7.95 11.13 11.31
CA ARG A 9 -6.60 11.73 11.34
C ARG A 9 -6.38 12.62 12.55
N ASP A 10 -7.41 13.36 12.97
CA ASP A 10 -7.34 14.22 14.15
C ASP A 10 -7.30 13.40 15.46
N LEU A 11 -7.93 12.22 15.48
CA LEU A 11 -7.94 11.30 16.63
C LEU A 11 -6.73 10.36 16.68
N PHE A 12 -5.88 10.39 15.66
CA PHE A 12 -4.90 9.34 15.41
C PHE A 12 -3.75 9.30 16.41
N SER A 13 -3.23 10.46 16.82
CA SER A 13 -2.18 10.52 17.85
C SER A 13 -2.65 9.91 19.15
N LEU A 14 -3.84 10.33 19.61
CA LEU A 14 -4.47 9.81 20.84
C LEU A 14 -4.74 8.31 20.75
N TYR A 15 -5.12 7.80 19.58
CA TYR A 15 -5.32 6.37 19.35
C TYR A 15 -4.01 5.57 19.48
N LEU A 16 -2.92 6.05 18.86
CA LEU A 16 -1.61 5.39 18.91
C LEU A 16 -0.99 5.42 20.32
N ASP A 17 -1.21 6.50 21.06
CA ASP A 17 -0.74 6.66 22.43
C ASP A 17 -1.60 5.83 23.43
N GLY A 18 -2.72 5.26 22.98
CA GLY A 18 -3.65 4.51 23.84
C GLY A 18 -4.45 5.39 24.79
N GLU A 19 -4.53 6.70 24.51
CA GLU A 19 -5.20 7.70 25.35
C GLU A 19 -6.65 7.99 24.90
N LEU A 20 -7.10 7.36 23.82
CA LEU A 20 -8.43 7.57 23.26
C LEU A 20 -9.51 6.82 24.05
N GLU A 21 -10.66 7.46 24.28
CA GLU A 21 -11.84 6.83 24.90
C GLU A 21 -12.28 5.58 24.09
N GLU A 22 -12.67 4.50 24.78
CA GLU A 22 -12.94 3.20 24.15
C GLU A 22 -14.02 3.27 23.06
N GLU A 23 -15.05 4.10 23.23
CA GLU A 23 -16.08 4.30 22.21
C GLU A 23 -15.52 4.90 20.91
N LYS A 24 -14.62 5.88 21.03
CA LYS A 24 -13.95 6.51 19.88
C LYS A 24 -12.90 5.59 19.28
N ALA A 25 -12.17 4.84 20.12
CA ALA A 25 -11.23 3.83 19.66
C ALA A 25 -11.93 2.73 18.86
N CYS A 26 -13.13 2.30 19.28
CA CYS A 26 -13.95 1.37 18.50
C CYS A 26 -14.34 1.95 17.14
N ALA A 27 -14.81 3.21 17.11
CA ALA A 27 -15.17 3.87 15.86
C ALA A 27 -13.98 4.06 14.91
N VAL A 28 -12.78 4.32 15.43
CA VAL A 28 -11.54 4.38 14.64
C VAL A 28 -11.20 2.99 14.08
N ARG A 29 -11.26 1.92 14.89
CA ARG A 29 -11.02 0.55 14.42
C ARG A 29 -11.99 0.13 13.31
N ASP A 30 -13.27 0.44 13.46
CA ASP A 30 -14.29 0.18 12.43
C ASP A 30 -13.99 0.96 11.14
N HIS A 31 -13.50 2.20 11.23
CA HIS A 31 -13.08 2.94 10.04
C HIS A 31 -11.86 2.33 9.36
N LEU A 32 -10.88 1.84 10.14
CA LEU A 32 -9.67 1.21 9.60
C LEU A 32 -9.97 -0.10 8.85
N THR A 33 -11.02 -0.84 9.22
CA THR A 33 -11.42 -2.03 8.44
C THR A 33 -11.94 -1.67 7.06
N ASP A 34 -12.54 -0.48 6.91
CA ASP A 34 -13.22 -0.06 5.69
C ASP A 34 -12.39 0.89 4.81
N CYS A 35 -11.37 1.56 5.38
CA CYS A 35 -10.55 2.55 4.68
C CYS A 35 -9.07 2.12 4.55
N SER A 36 -8.66 1.72 3.34
CA SER A 36 -7.28 1.30 3.07
C SER A 36 -6.25 2.41 3.28
N GLU A 37 -6.59 3.67 2.97
CA GLU A 37 -5.67 4.81 3.12
C GLU A 37 -5.33 5.07 4.58
N CYS A 38 -6.34 5.06 5.46
CA CYS A 38 -6.14 5.22 6.90
C CYS A 38 -5.39 4.03 7.51
N THR A 39 -5.60 2.82 7.00
CA THR A 39 -4.87 1.62 7.43
C THR A 39 -3.39 1.69 7.07
N GLU A 40 -3.04 2.05 5.84
CA GLU A 40 -1.64 2.25 5.44
C GLU A 40 -0.95 3.33 6.28
N LEU A 41 -1.66 4.42 6.60
CA LEU A 41 -1.16 5.45 7.50
C LEU A 41 -0.92 4.91 8.91
N THR A 42 -1.81 4.04 9.42
CA THR A 42 -1.70 3.47 10.77
C THR A 42 -0.50 2.56 10.87
N GLU A 43 -0.36 1.64 9.91
CA GLU A 43 0.78 0.75 9.83
C GLU A 43 2.11 1.53 9.75
N THR A 44 2.14 2.62 8.98
CA THR A 44 3.33 3.48 8.87
C THR A 44 3.66 4.14 10.20
N MET A 45 2.67 4.70 10.91
CA MET A 45 2.89 5.38 12.18
C MET A 45 3.25 4.40 13.30
N GLU A 46 2.64 3.20 13.34
CA GLU A 46 3.01 2.12 14.26
C GLU A 46 4.45 1.65 14.04
N LEU A 47 4.91 1.56 12.78
CA LEU A 47 6.31 1.24 12.47
C LEU A 47 7.26 2.32 13.00
N ILE A 48 6.91 3.61 12.84
CA ILE A 48 7.71 4.73 13.37
C ILE A 48 7.72 4.71 14.90
N ALA A 49 6.56 4.53 15.53
CA ALA A 49 6.43 4.44 16.98
C ALA A 49 7.22 3.23 17.53
N GLY A 50 7.14 2.07 16.88
CA GLY A 50 7.92 0.89 17.22
C GLY A 50 9.43 1.10 17.08
N ALA A 51 9.88 1.81 16.04
CA ALA A 51 11.28 2.19 15.90
C ALA A 51 11.73 3.15 17.02
N GLY A 52 10.85 4.08 17.42
CA GLY A 52 11.09 4.96 18.57
C GLY A 52 11.16 4.20 19.89
N ALA A 53 10.30 3.20 20.09
CA ALA A 53 10.32 2.36 21.28
C ALA A 53 11.63 1.57 21.42
N ALA A 54 12.22 1.12 20.31
CA ALA A 54 13.55 0.49 20.32
C ALA A 54 14.66 1.44 20.81
N LEU A 55 14.46 2.75 20.70
CA LEU A 55 15.37 3.77 21.22
C LEU A 55 15.08 4.17 22.67
N ALA A 56 13.92 3.81 23.24
CA ALA A 56 13.53 4.23 24.59
C ALA A 56 14.48 3.72 25.69
N GLY A 57 15.20 2.61 25.44
CA GLY A 57 16.23 2.09 26.34
C GLY A 57 17.64 2.62 26.09
N VAL A 58 17.84 3.45 25.06
CA VAL A 58 19.14 4.06 24.77
C VAL A 58 19.30 5.28 25.66
N GLU A 59 20.08 5.14 26.71
CA GLU A 59 20.42 6.26 27.58
C GLU A 59 21.29 7.25 26.80
N PRO A 60 20.91 8.54 26.72
CA PRO A 60 21.71 9.52 26.01
C PRO A 60 23.05 9.71 26.74
N PRO A 61 24.17 9.93 26.01
CA PRO A 61 25.46 10.19 26.66
C PRO A 61 25.41 11.38 27.63
N ASP A 62 26.03 11.27 28.80
CA ASP A 62 25.96 12.27 29.89
C ASP A 62 26.34 13.70 29.46
N HIS A 63 27.23 13.82 28.48
CA HIS A 63 27.70 15.11 27.96
C HIS A 63 26.72 15.74 26.96
N LEU A 64 25.77 14.99 26.39
CA LEU A 64 24.86 15.50 25.37
C LEU A 64 23.97 16.62 25.90
N ALA A 65 23.51 16.53 27.15
CA ALA A 65 22.74 17.58 27.79
C ALA A 65 23.58 18.86 27.95
N GLY A 66 24.84 18.71 28.35
CA GLY A 66 25.81 19.80 28.44
C GLY A 66 26.08 20.44 27.08
N ASP A 67 26.28 19.64 26.03
CA ASP A 67 26.53 20.12 24.67
C ASP A 67 25.31 20.82 24.06
N LEU A 68 24.11 20.31 24.31
CA LEU A 68 22.85 20.95 23.90
C LEU A 68 22.65 22.29 24.61
N GLN A 69 23.04 22.39 25.88
CA GLN A 69 22.99 23.65 26.63
C GLN A 69 24.11 24.62 26.22
N ALA A 70 25.30 24.11 25.92
CA ALA A 70 26.47 24.88 25.49
C ALA A 70 26.30 25.44 24.07
N SER A 71 25.48 24.80 23.24
CA SER A 71 25.10 25.29 21.91
C SER A 71 23.61 25.69 21.86
N PRO A 72 23.22 26.80 22.53
CA PRO A 72 21.84 27.28 22.47
C PRO A 72 21.39 27.55 21.04
N CYS A 73 22.35 27.87 20.15
CA CYS A 73 22.19 28.07 18.71
C CYS A 73 21.44 26.93 18.01
N ARG A 74 21.61 25.68 18.44
CA ARG A 74 20.97 24.51 17.80
C ARG A 74 19.45 24.55 17.94
N ARG A 75 18.94 25.01 19.08
CA ARG A 75 17.51 25.17 19.33
C ARG A 75 16.90 26.27 18.46
N TRP A 76 17.67 27.32 18.19
CA TRP A 76 17.21 28.45 17.37
C TRP A 76 17.19 28.13 15.88
N MET A 77 17.91 27.11 15.42
CA MET A 77 17.91 26.71 14.00
C MET A 77 16.51 26.35 13.51
N GLY A 78 15.72 25.63 14.31
CA GLY A 78 14.32 25.32 13.96
C GLY A 78 13.45 26.58 13.85
N LEU A 79 13.64 27.54 14.75
CA LEU A 79 12.92 28.81 14.72
C LEU A 79 13.36 29.70 13.54
N LEU A 80 14.63 29.62 13.12
CA LEU A 80 15.12 30.33 11.93
C LEU A 80 14.38 29.86 10.67
N PHE A 81 14.24 28.55 10.47
CA PHE A 81 13.49 28.01 9.33
C PHE A 81 12.01 28.43 9.36
N GLN A 82 11.34 28.26 10.51
CA GLN A 82 9.96 28.72 10.67
C GLN A 82 9.79 30.23 10.39
N ALA A 83 10.78 31.04 10.77
CA ALA A 83 10.75 32.48 10.51
C ALA A 83 10.95 32.83 9.03
N VAL A 84 11.82 32.11 8.32
CA VAL A 84 12.00 32.27 6.86
C VAL A 84 10.73 31.89 6.12
N ASP A 85 10.09 30.78 6.52
CA ASP A 85 8.86 30.28 5.92
C ASP A 85 7.60 31.07 6.33
N ARG A 86 7.76 32.08 7.21
CA ARG A 86 6.68 32.91 7.78
C ARG A 86 5.65 32.13 8.61
N GLU A 87 6.07 31.00 9.17
CA GLU A 87 5.25 30.12 10.03
C GLU A 87 5.53 30.31 11.53
N ILE A 88 6.31 31.33 11.90
CA ILE A 88 6.68 31.60 13.29
C ILE A 88 5.62 32.44 14.04
N SER A 89 5.32 32.06 15.29
CA SER A 89 4.48 32.87 16.17
C SER A 89 5.20 34.15 16.64
N GLN A 90 4.46 35.21 16.94
CA GLN A 90 5.05 36.50 17.37
C GLN A 90 5.95 36.36 18.60
N HIS A 91 5.53 35.59 19.61
CA HIS A 91 6.32 35.33 20.81
C HIS A 91 7.66 34.65 20.50
N ASN A 92 7.67 33.69 19.57
CA ASN A 92 8.90 32.99 19.17
C ASN A 92 9.81 33.89 18.32
N LEU A 93 9.22 34.78 17.50
CA LEU A 93 9.96 35.76 16.72
C LEU A 93 10.72 36.75 17.63
N GLU A 94 10.05 37.32 18.63
CA GLU A 94 10.69 38.24 19.59
C GLU A 94 11.87 37.57 20.29
N ARG A 95 11.67 36.35 20.78
CA ARG A 95 12.72 35.53 21.40
C ARG A 95 13.89 35.25 20.46
N LEU A 96 13.61 34.95 19.19
CA LEU A 96 14.62 34.72 18.16
C LEU A 96 15.44 35.99 17.91
N LEU A 97 14.78 37.14 17.76
CA LEU A 97 15.46 38.43 17.55
C LEU A 97 16.39 38.77 18.72
N THR A 98 15.95 38.59 19.97
CA THR A 98 16.81 38.77 21.16
C THR A 98 18.05 37.88 21.10
N HIS A 99 17.92 36.64 20.63
CA HIS A 99 19.08 35.76 20.46
C HIS A 99 20.01 36.21 19.32
N LEU A 100 19.47 36.62 18.17
CA LEU A 100 20.25 37.11 17.03
C LEU A 100 21.03 38.40 17.35
N GLU A 101 20.53 39.21 18.28
CA GLU A 101 21.25 40.36 18.83
C GLU A 101 22.48 39.94 19.64
N ALA A 102 22.36 38.87 20.44
CA ALA A 102 23.45 38.37 21.28
C ALA A 102 24.43 37.44 20.54
N CYS A 103 23.99 36.75 19.48
CA CYS A 103 24.74 35.66 18.85
C CYS A 103 25.13 35.96 17.39
N PRO A 104 26.42 36.27 17.10
CA PRO A 104 26.85 36.62 15.74
C PRO A 104 26.84 35.46 14.75
N SER A 105 27.03 34.21 15.20
CA SER A 105 26.97 33.03 14.34
C SER A 105 25.55 32.80 13.81
N CYS A 106 24.54 32.84 14.69
CA CYS A 106 23.14 32.73 14.29
C CYS A 106 22.70 33.90 13.41
N ARG A 107 23.21 35.12 13.65
CA ARG A 107 22.95 36.28 12.78
C ARG A 107 23.46 36.06 11.35
N ARG A 108 24.66 35.50 11.18
CA ARG A 108 25.19 35.16 9.85
C ARG A 108 24.33 34.07 9.18
N ALA A 109 24.01 33.01 9.90
CA ALA A 109 23.14 31.95 9.38
C ALA A 109 21.76 32.48 8.94
N TRP A 110 21.19 33.42 9.69
CA TRP A 110 19.96 34.11 9.30
C TRP A 110 20.11 34.90 8.00
N GLN A 111 21.19 35.69 7.86
CA GLN A 111 21.49 36.42 6.63
C GLN A 111 21.63 35.46 5.44
N ASP A 112 22.37 34.38 5.60
CA ASP A 112 22.57 33.38 4.54
C ASP A 112 21.23 32.72 4.14
N LEU A 113 20.40 32.32 5.10
CA LEU A 113 19.10 31.71 4.84
C LEU A 113 18.14 32.68 4.14
N THR A 114 18.07 33.94 4.59
CA THR A 114 17.21 34.95 3.95
C THR A 114 17.67 35.28 2.53
N LEU A 115 18.97 35.32 2.28
CA LEU A 115 19.53 35.49 0.92
C LEU A 115 19.18 34.30 0.02
N ILE A 116 19.36 33.06 0.51
CA ILE A 116 18.98 31.87 -0.24
C ILE A 116 17.49 31.90 -0.57
N HIS A 117 16.63 32.24 0.39
CA HIS A 117 15.19 32.33 0.18
C HIS A 117 14.84 33.38 -0.89
N GLN A 118 15.38 34.59 -0.78
CA GLN A 118 15.17 35.67 -1.76
C GLN A 118 15.63 35.28 -3.17
N VAL A 119 16.81 34.65 -3.28
CA VAL A 119 17.33 34.17 -4.56
C VAL A 119 16.45 33.04 -5.10
N SER A 120 15.96 32.15 -4.23
CA SER A 120 15.06 31.06 -4.64
C SER A 120 13.70 31.56 -5.14
N GLU A 121 13.15 32.62 -4.53
CA GLU A 121 11.91 33.26 -5.00
C GLU A 121 12.11 33.97 -6.35
N ALA A 122 13.29 34.56 -6.57
CA ALA A 122 13.63 35.23 -7.82
C ALA A 122 14.00 34.27 -8.96
N MET A 123 14.41 33.04 -8.64
CA MET A 123 14.78 32.05 -9.64
C MET A 123 13.54 31.31 -10.16
N GLU A 124 13.17 31.59 -11.41
CA GLU A 124 12.29 30.69 -12.14
C GLU A 124 13.07 29.42 -12.53
N PRO A 125 12.60 28.22 -12.13
CA PRO A 125 13.25 26.99 -12.53
C PRO A 125 13.17 26.85 -14.06
N PRO A 126 14.27 26.52 -14.75
CA PRO A 126 14.25 26.29 -16.18
C PRO A 126 13.15 25.28 -16.57
N PRO A 127 12.36 25.53 -17.63
CA PRO A 127 11.17 24.75 -17.93
C PRO A 127 11.49 23.26 -18.20
N HIS A 128 12.71 22.95 -18.64
CA HIS A 128 13.15 21.58 -18.84
C HIS A 128 13.29 20.80 -17.52
N LEU A 129 13.73 21.44 -16.41
CA LEU A 129 13.81 20.80 -15.10
C LEU A 129 12.42 20.56 -14.52
N VAL A 130 11.52 21.53 -14.66
CA VAL A 130 10.12 21.38 -14.26
C VAL A 130 9.49 20.18 -14.99
N ASN A 131 9.68 20.09 -16.30
CA ASN A 131 9.20 18.97 -17.11
C ASN A 131 9.84 17.63 -16.69
N LEU A 132 11.11 17.61 -16.30
CA LEU A 132 11.76 16.40 -15.79
C LEU A 132 11.17 15.97 -14.44
N CYS A 133 10.93 16.92 -13.52
CA CYS A 133 10.33 16.65 -12.21
C CYS A 133 8.88 16.15 -12.35
N ILE A 134 8.07 16.78 -13.20
CA ILE A 134 6.70 16.34 -13.49
C ILE A 134 6.71 14.94 -14.12
N ARG A 135 7.53 14.72 -15.15
CA ARG A 135 7.66 13.40 -15.78
C ARG A 135 8.17 12.35 -14.82
N ALA A 136 9.10 12.67 -13.92
CA ALA A 136 9.58 11.71 -12.91
C ALA A 136 8.48 11.34 -11.92
N ARG A 137 7.64 12.32 -11.53
CA ARG A 137 6.47 12.08 -10.67
C ARG A 137 5.40 11.24 -11.37
N GLU A 138 5.14 11.47 -12.65
CA GLU A 138 4.22 10.67 -13.47
C GLU A 138 4.77 9.27 -13.78
N LYS A 139 6.09 9.17 -14.02
CA LYS A 139 6.77 7.92 -14.36
C LYS A 139 7.06 7.05 -13.15
N ARG A 140 6.91 7.53 -11.91
CA ARG A 140 6.84 6.61 -10.76
C ARG A 140 5.61 5.75 -11.04
N PRO A 141 5.79 4.51 -11.53
CA PRO A 141 4.67 3.61 -11.60
C PRO A 141 4.23 3.52 -10.15
N ARG A 142 2.94 3.75 -9.86
CA ARG A 142 2.38 3.26 -8.60
C ARG A 142 2.84 1.81 -8.54
N VAL A 143 3.84 1.54 -7.71
CA VAL A 143 4.40 0.21 -7.57
C VAL A 143 3.20 -0.55 -7.05
N ARG A 144 2.52 -1.28 -7.94
CA ARG A 144 1.35 -2.04 -7.57
C ARG A 144 1.83 -2.89 -6.40
N PRO A 145 1.16 -2.81 -5.24
CA PRO A 145 1.63 -3.45 -4.03
C PRO A 145 2.03 -4.87 -4.41
N ILE A 146 3.32 -5.13 -4.22
CA ILE A 146 3.97 -6.39 -4.53
C ILE A 146 3.07 -7.43 -3.88
N LEU A 147 2.52 -8.35 -4.70
CA LEU A 147 1.50 -9.34 -4.30
C LEU A 147 1.54 -9.59 -2.80
N ASN A 148 0.46 -9.22 -2.11
CA ASN A 148 0.32 -9.37 -0.68
C ASN A 148 0.94 -10.70 -0.27
N ARG A 149 1.91 -10.67 0.65
CA ARG A 149 2.72 -11.84 1.05
C ARG A 149 1.85 -13.07 1.37
N ARG A 150 0.60 -12.81 1.80
CA ARG A 150 -0.50 -13.76 2.03
C ARG A 150 -0.94 -14.53 0.77
N LEU A 151 -1.02 -13.89 -0.40
CA LEU A 151 -1.39 -14.53 -1.65
C LEU A 151 -0.26 -15.44 -2.15
N ALA A 152 1.00 -15.01 -2.00
CA ALA A 152 2.15 -15.85 -2.33
C ALA A 152 2.21 -17.10 -1.44
N THR A 153 1.94 -16.98 -0.14
CA THR A 153 1.86 -18.14 0.75
C THR A 153 0.68 -19.05 0.42
N ALA A 154 -0.49 -18.50 0.09
CA ALA A 154 -1.66 -19.30 -0.30
C ALA A 154 -1.40 -20.11 -1.59
N ALA A 155 -0.78 -19.49 -2.59
CA ALA A 155 -0.39 -20.17 -3.81
C ALA A 155 0.64 -21.29 -3.55
N ALA A 156 1.61 -21.06 -2.67
CA ALA A 156 2.58 -22.08 -2.28
C ALA A 156 1.92 -23.29 -1.59
N TYR A 157 0.97 -23.05 -0.67
CA TYR A 157 0.23 -24.13 -0.02
C TYR A 157 -0.66 -24.90 -0.99
N LEU A 158 -1.34 -24.22 -1.93
CA LEU A 158 -2.14 -24.88 -2.96
C LEU A 158 -1.28 -25.79 -3.85
N LEU A 159 -0.11 -25.32 -4.28
CA LEU A 159 0.85 -26.14 -5.03
C LEU A 159 1.38 -27.32 -4.21
N ALA A 160 1.66 -27.13 -2.92
CA ALA A 160 2.09 -28.20 -2.03
C ALA A 160 1.00 -29.27 -1.83
N VAL A 161 -0.27 -28.86 -1.71
CA VAL A 161 -1.41 -29.79 -1.60
C VAL A 161 -1.63 -30.55 -2.91
N LEU A 162 -1.58 -29.85 -4.06
CA LEU A 162 -1.72 -30.49 -5.37
C LEU A 162 -0.61 -31.51 -5.62
N THR A 163 0.64 -31.17 -5.32
CA THR A 163 1.77 -32.09 -5.46
C THR A 163 1.65 -33.28 -4.50
N SER A 164 1.22 -33.07 -3.26
CA SER A 164 0.98 -34.14 -2.30
C SER A 164 -0.16 -35.08 -2.74
N LEU A 165 -1.22 -34.54 -3.35
CA LEU A 165 -2.32 -35.34 -3.92
C LEU A 165 -1.86 -36.18 -5.12
N ILE A 166 -1.03 -35.62 -6.00
CA ILE A 166 -0.49 -36.33 -7.17
C ILE A 166 0.43 -37.49 -6.74
N ILE A 167 1.28 -37.28 -5.73
CA ILE A 167 2.24 -38.29 -5.26
C ILE A 167 1.57 -39.33 -4.34
N GLY A 168 0.66 -38.88 -3.47
CA GLY A 168 0.12 -39.71 -2.38
C GLY A 168 -1.00 -40.67 -2.78
N ASN A 169 -1.74 -40.42 -3.87
CA ASN A 169 -2.87 -41.28 -4.23
C ASN A 169 -3.13 -41.39 -5.76
N PRO A 170 -2.27 -42.12 -6.49
CA PRO A 170 -2.46 -42.32 -7.92
C PRO A 170 -3.72 -43.14 -8.27
N VAL A 171 -4.21 -43.97 -7.33
CA VAL A 171 -5.33 -44.90 -7.58
C VAL A 171 -6.69 -44.20 -7.55
N THR A 172 -6.86 -43.13 -6.75
CA THR A 172 -8.11 -42.33 -6.78
C THR A 172 -8.24 -41.46 -8.03
N LEU A 173 -7.12 -41.01 -8.61
CA LEU A 173 -7.12 -40.29 -9.88
C LEU A 173 -7.48 -41.19 -11.06
N ALA A 174 -7.08 -42.47 -11.02
CA ALA A 174 -7.40 -43.43 -12.08
C ALA A 174 -8.88 -43.83 -12.14
N ARG A 175 -9.65 -43.68 -11.04
CA ARG A 175 -11.07 -44.07 -10.97
C ARG A 175 -12.06 -42.93 -11.17
N SER A 176 -11.64 -41.68 -11.02
CA SER A 176 -12.51 -40.51 -11.24
C SER A 176 -12.38 -40.02 -12.68
N GLN A 177 -13.49 -39.69 -13.35
CA GLN A 177 -13.46 -39.05 -14.68
C GLN A 177 -12.65 -37.74 -14.69
N ALA A 178 -12.47 -37.12 -13.52
CA ALA A 178 -11.58 -35.99 -13.28
C ALA A 178 -10.09 -36.28 -13.52
N GLY A 179 -9.66 -37.54 -13.56
CA GLY A 179 -8.26 -37.89 -13.86
C GLY A 179 -7.81 -37.43 -15.25
N THR A 180 -8.71 -37.41 -16.23
CA THR A 180 -8.38 -36.95 -17.60
C THR A 180 -8.24 -35.44 -17.71
N THR A 181 -9.03 -34.68 -16.95
CA THR A 181 -8.94 -33.21 -16.91
C THR A 181 -7.74 -32.75 -16.09
N VAL A 182 -7.48 -33.39 -14.94
CA VAL A 182 -6.29 -33.13 -14.13
C VAL A 182 -5.02 -33.54 -14.87
N GLY A 183 -5.04 -34.64 -15.62
CA GLY A 183 -3.92 -35.06 -16.47
C GLY A 183 -3.55 -34.00 -17.53
N ARG A 184 -4.54 -33.46 -18.27
CA ARG A 184 -4.27 -32.40 -19.27
C ARG A 184 -3.77 -31.11 -18.65
N VAL A 185 -4.26 -30.75 -17.46
CA VAL A 185 -3.78 -29.56 -16.74
C VAL A 185 -2.35 -29.78 -16.25
N ALA A 186 -2.06 -30.96 -15.69
CA ALA A 186 -0.72 -31.31 -15.24
C ALA A 186 0.29 -31.29 -16.41
N GLU A 187 -0.08 -31.87 -17.55
CA GLU A 187 0.75 -31.95 -18.76
C GLU A 187 0.96 -30.56 -19.39
N ALA A 188 -0.07 -29.71 -19.45
CA ALA A 188 0.07 -28.32 -19.89
C ALA A 188 0.97 -27.50 -18.96
N VAL A 189 0.82 -27.67 -17.64
CA VAL A 189 1.65 -26.98 -16.65
C VAL A 189 3.10 -27.49 -16.70
N THR A 190 3.34 -28.78 -16.88
CA THR A 190 4.72 -29.32 -16.97
C THR A 190 5.40 -28.94 -18.28
N ALA A 191 4.69 -28.98 -19.41
CA ALA A 191 5.24 -28.56 -20.70
C ALA A 191 5.64 -27.08 -20.69
N GLU A 192 4.79 -26.20 -20.14
CA GLU A 192 5.09 -24.77 -20.06
C GLU A 192 6.14 -24.43 -18.99
N VAL A 193 6.16 -25.12 -17.85
CA VAL A 193 7.22 -24.93 -16.83
C VAL A 193 8.58 -25.39 -17.35
N SER A 194 8.63 -26.45 -18.16
CA SER A 194 9.86 -26.89 -18.82
C SER A 194 10.34 -25.88 -19.87
N ASP A 195 9.44 -25.35 -20.71
CA ASP A 195 9.77 -24.36 -21.73
C ASP A 195 10.27 -23.03 -21.10
N VAL A 196 9.77 -22.69 -19.91
CA VAL A 196 10.21 -21.55 -19.10
C VAL A 196 11.55 -21.81 -18.39
N ALA A 197 11.87 -23.06 -18.05
CA ALA A 197 13.18 -23.40 -17.48
C ALA A 197 14.30 -23.30 -18.54
N ASP A 198 13.97 -23.57 -19.80
CA ASP A 198 14.92 -23.51 -20.93
C ASP A 198 15.14 -22.08 -21.46
N HIS A 199 14.17 -21.16 -21.29
CA HIS A 199 14.29 -19.75 -21.71
C HIS A 199 14.66 -18.83 -20.53
N GLY A 200 15.96 -18.52 -20.43
CA GLY A 200 16.63 -17.85 -19.31
C GLY A 200 15.88 -16.69 -18.61
N ARG A 201 16.14 -16.61 -17.29
CA ARG A 201 15.61 -15.76 -16.20
C ARG A 201 15.03 -14.35 -16.48
N GLY A 202 15.30 -13.72 -17.62
CA GLY A 202 14.69 -12.45 -18.02
C GLY A 202 13.28 -12.58 -18.61
N GLU A 203 13.04 -13.64 -19.39
CA GLU A 203 11.74 -13.87 -20.05
C GLU A 203 10.73 -14.61 -19.17
N ALA A 204 11.22 -15.34 -18.16
CA ALA A 204 10.40 -16.06 -17.20
C ALA A 204 9.34 -15.16 -16.52
N ARG A 205 9.65 -13.88 -16.24
CA ARG A 205 8.68 -12.94 -15.66
C ARG A 205 7.58 -12.51 -16.63
N ILE A 206 7.92 -12.36 -17.91
CA ILE A 206 6.97 -11.96 -18.97
C ILE A 206 6.08 -13.17 -19.32
N MET A 207 6.66 -14.37 -19.36
CA MET A 207 5.95 -15.63 -19.52
C MET A 207 5.00 -15.89 -18.35
N LEU A 208 5.45 -15.78 -17.09
CA LEU A 208 4.60 -15.96 -15.90
C LEU A 208 3.40 -15.00 -15.91
N TRP A 209 3.63 -13.76 -16.35
CA TRP A 209 2.56 -12.78 -16.52
C TRP A 209 1.58 -13.16 -17.64
N ARG A 210 2.05 -13.73 -18.77
CA ARG A 210 1.19 -14.23 -19.85
C ARG A 210 0.39 -15.46 -19.43
N VAL A 211 1.00 -16.41 -18.73
CA VAL A 211 0.34 -17.62 -18.20
C VAL A 211 -0.75 -17.22 -17.21
N TRP A 212 -0.48 -16.27 -16.32
CA TRP A 212 -1.49 -15.74 -15.41
C TRP A 212 -2.64 -15.05 -16.17
N LYS A 213 -2.34 -14.14 -17.11
CA LYS A 213 -3.37 -13.44 -17.90
C LYS A 213 -4.17 -14.37 -18.84
N TRP A 214 -3.64 -15.55 -19.14
CA TRP A 214 -4.35 -16.58 -19.87
C TRP A 214 -5.27 -17.39 -18.94
N GLY A 215 -4.79 -17.73 -17.74
CA GLY A 215 -5.60 -18.38 -16.71
C GLY A 215 -6.83 -17.57 -16.33
N GLU A 216 -6.70 -16.24 -16.20
CA GLU A 216 -7.81 -15.32 -15.92
C GLU A 216 -8.89 -15.39 -17.03
N ARG A 217 -8.47 -15.36 -18.31
CA ARG A 217 -9.38 -15.48 -19.46
C ARG A 217 -10.05 -16.86 -19.57
N LYS A 218 -9.39 -17.93 -19.13
CA LYS A 218 -9.96 -19.29 -19.14
C LYS A 218 -10.93 -19.51 -17.99
N VAL A 219 -10.64 -18.98 -16.81
CA VAL A 219 -11.58 -18.99 -15.67
C VAL A 219 -12.86 -18.23 -16.03
N GLU A 220 -12.73 -17.10 -16.72
CA GLU A 220 -13.88 -16.31 -17.17
C GLU A 220 -14.68 -17.03 -18.27
N ALA A 221 -14.01 -17.75 -19.18
CA ALA A 221 -14.68 -18.59 -20.16
C ALA A 221 -15.44 -19.77 -19.51
N VAL A 222 -14.89 -20.39 -18.46
CA VAL A 222 -15.56 -21.46 -17.70
C VAL A 222 -16.73 -20.89 -16.91
N ARG A 223 -16.58 -19.72 -16.28
CA ARG A 223 -17.65 -19.04 -15.55
C ARG A 223 -18.82 -18.71 -16.49
N ASN A 224 -18.53 -18.16 -17.67
CA ASN A 224 -19.56 -17.87 -18.69
C ASN A 224 -20.24 -19.14 -19.22
N PHE A 225 -19.54 -20.27 -19.27
CA PHE A 225 -20.13 -21.54 -19.68
C PHE A 225 -21.08 -22.10 -18.63
N VAL A 226 -20.73 -21.99 -17.34
CA VAL A 226 -21.57 -22.41 -16.21
C VAL A 226 -22.82 -21.52 -16.12
N SER A 227 -22.68 -20.19 -16.21
CA SER A 227 -23.83 -19.27 -16.17
C SER A 227 -24.80 -19.48 -17.34
N LYS A 228 -24.30 -19.89 -18.51
CA LYS A 228 -25.15 -20.17 -19.68
C LYS A 228 -25.91 -21.50 -19.57
N SER A 229 -25.43 -22.45 -18.77
CA SER A 229 -26.15 -23.69 -18.48
C SER A 229 -27.33 -23.47 -17.53
N ASP A 230 -27.22 -22.53 -16.60
CA ASP A 230 -28.31 -22.20 -15.66
C ASP A 230 -29.48 -21.46 -16.35
N GLU A 231 -29.21 -20.65 -17.37
CA GLU A 231 -30.28 -19.93 -18.12
C GLU A 231 -31.07 -20.84 -19.07
N GLN A 232 -30.56 -22.03 -19.42
CA GLN A 232 -31.18 -22.89 -20.42
C GLN A 232 -32.23 -23.86 -19.83
N ASP A 233 -32.21 -24.10 -18.52
CA ASP A 233 -33.19 -24.95 -17.81
C ASP A 233 -34.49 -24.22 -17.41
N ASP A 234 -34.54 -22.88 -17.47
CA ASP A 234 -35.71 -22.11 -17.03
C ASP A 234 -36.67 -21.71 -18.17
N SER A 235 -36.40 -22.14 -19.41
CA SER A 235 -37.16 -21.73 -20.61
C SER A 235 -38.08 -22.80 -21.22
N THR A 236 -38.26 -23.95 -20.56
CA THR A 236 -39.09 -25.07 -21.09
C THR A 236 -40.42 -25.32 -20.35
N ALA A 237 -40.89 -24.40 -19.51
CA ALA A 237 -42.09 -24.61 -18.70
C ALA A 237 -43.16 -23.52 -18.84
N ASP A 238 -43.57 -23.13 -20.05
CA ASP A 238 -44.94 -22.58 -20.23
C ASP A 238 -45.38 -22.59 -21.71
N SER A 239 -46.22 -23.57 -22.09
CA SER A 239 -47.21 -23.46 -23.19
C SER A 239 -47.85 -24.83 -23.47
N THR A 240 -48.70 -25.30 -22.55
CA THR A 240 -49.67 -26.35 -22.88
C THR A 240 -50.95 -26.20 -22.04
N VAL A 241 -51.76 -25.20 -22.39
CA VAL A 241 -53.19 -25.12 -22.03
C VAL A 241 -53.89 -24.80 -23.36
N GLY A 242 -54.53 -25.73 -24.06
CA GLY A 242 -55.70 -26.48 -23.60
C GLY A 242 -56.96 -25.75 -24.08
N ASN A 243 -57.30 -25.88 -25.36
CA ASN A 243 -58.55 -25.36 -25.92
C ASN A 243 -59.26 -26.49 -26.69
N GLU A 244 -59.88 -27.40 -25.92
CA GLU A 244 -60.90 -28.32 -26.41
C GLU A 244 -62.27 -27.60 -26.32
N GLY A 245 -63.04 -27.68 -27.41
CA GLY A 245 -64.27 -26.91 -27.60
C GLY A 245 -65.51 -27.54 -27.00
N GLU A 246 -66.63 -26.83 -27.14
CA GLU A 246 -67.97 -27.44 -27.06
C GLU A 246 -68.95 -26.70 -27.97
N SER A 247 -69.52 -27.44 -28.92
CA SER A 247 -70.66 -27.07 -29.74
C SER A 247 -71.96 -27.33 -28.98
N THR A 248 -72.91 -26.39 -29.01
CA THR A 248 -74.34 -26.62 -29.29
C THR A 248 -75.02 -25.29 -29.57
#